data_AF-A0A290ZKJ6-F1
#
_entry.id   AF-A0A290ZKJ6-F1
#
_cell.length_a   1.000
_cell.length_b   1.000
_cell.length_c   1.000
_cell.angle_alpha   90.00
_cell.angle_beta   90.00
_cell.angle_gamma   90.00
#
_symmetry.space_group_name_H-M   'P 1'
#
loop_
_entity.id
_entity.type
_entity.pdbx_description
1 polymer ?
#
loop_
_entity_poly.entity_id
_entity_poly.type
_entity_poly.pdbx_seq_one_letter_code
_entity_poly.pdbx_strand_id
1 'polypeptide(L)'
;MSENFLERRRQPFLTEGFYETWERETFEIARPIMAKQLAKPTLSLFSRKNILAGNASETTHLLHLRYTAGEPIEKLRGDLDEVVEAWEAFAKVAGVIGAKPAGSIFGFGYRSEYLPAVLLVGLTILLRREDLLPRIDALCFGFHGADAIYEELVAPFIAGRGFVDTWYHAEPYTAALDAIDSDDPNEQSALMKEAVERWYAANEELPFHGTHKDIDDEGHGGYFGYWCFELAALCYLKNIDDSRFRNHLTYPKDLVDFARAYQAEPDRRPPPASGAAALQVLSARPGEPCPREGVWFAIHLRGKEIRMRQGETMPGPKIGPSGAVTWYFKGP
;
A
#
# COMPACT_ATOMS: atom_id res chain seq x y z
N MET A 1 -5.43 -30.69 13.86
CA MET A 1 -6.89 -30.50 13.75
C MET A 1 -7.06 -29.25 12.92
N SER A 2 -7.76 -29.31 11.78
CA SER A 2 -8.06 -28.09 11.03
C SER A 2 -8.84 -27.14 11.94
N GLU A 3 -8.39 -25.91 12.03
CA GLU A 3 -9.10 -24.86 12.76
C GLU A 3 -10.51 -24.71 12.17
N ASN A 4 -11.53 -24.57 13.02
CA ASN A 4 -12.91 -24.42 12.58
C ASN A 4 -13.04 -23.15 11.73
N PHE A 5 -13.61 -23.26 10.52
CA PHE A 5 -13.74 -22.12 9.60
C PHE A 5 -14.43 -20.91 10.25
N LEU A 6 -15.48 -21.16 11.04
CA LEU A 6 -16.24 -20.11 11.71
C LEU A 6 -15.43 -19.39 12.78
N GLU A 7 -14.42 -20.06 13.35
CA GLU A 7 -13.53 -19.50 14.37
C GLU A 7 -12.38 -18.71 13.74
N ARG A 8 -11.82 -19.19 12.62
CA ARG A 8 -10.68 -18.52 11.95
C ARG A 8 -11.09 -17.33 11.08
N ARG A 9 -12.31 -17.32 10.51
CA ARG A 9 -12.76 -16.25 9.60
C ARG A 9 -12.73 -14.89 10.31
N ARG A 10 -12.32 -13.84 9.58
CA ARG A 10 -12.13 -12.49 10.13
C ARG A 10 -13.40 -11.64 10.11
N GLN A 11 -14.37 -11.97 9.26
CA GLN A 11 -15.70 -11.34 9.25
C GLN A 11 -16.81 -12.39 9.30
N PRO A 12 -17.95 -12.08 9.95
CA PRO A 12 -18.99 -13.07 10.26
C PRO A 12 -19.89 -13.40 9.06
N PHE A 13 -19.78 -12.66 7.95
CA PHE A 13 -20.67 -12.84 6.79
C PHE A 13 -20.19 -13.96 5.84
N LEU A 14 -18.92 -14.36 5.93
CA LEU A 14 -18.34 -15.34 5.02
C LEU A 14 -18.66 -16.77 5.47
N THR A 15 -19.17 -17.62 4.58
CA THR A 15 -19.38 -19.06 4.83
C THR A 15 -18.25 -19.90 4.22
N GLU A 16 -18.04 -21.10 4.76
CA GLU A 16 -17.01 -22.02 4.23
C GLU A 16 -17.35 -22.47 2.80
N GLY A 17 -18.61 -22.81 2.54
CA GLY A 17 -19.06 -23.21 1.21
C GLY A 17 -18.88 -22.12 0.14
N PHE A 18 -19.15 -20.85 0.48
CA PHE A 18 -18.87 -19.74 -0.42
C PHE A 18 -17.37 -19.64 -0.73
N TYR A 19 -16.52 -19.70 0.29
CA TYR A 19 -15.07 -19.63 0.13
C TYR A 19 -14.53 -20.77 -0.74
N GLU A 20 -14.95 -22.01 -0.49
CA GLU A 20 -14.55 -23.19 -1.26
C GLU A 20 -15.04 -23.14 -2.71
N THR A 21 -16.29 -22.72 -2.95
CA THR A 21 -16.83 -22.52 -4.29
C THR A 21 -16.00 -21.49 -5.06
N TRP A 22 -15.66 -20.36 -4.43
CA TRP A 22 -14.88 -19.30 -5.06
C TRP A 22 -13.45 -19.73 -5.39
N GLU A 23 -12.76 -20.45 -4.49
CA GLU A 23 -11.44 -21.02 -4.80
C GLU A 23 -11.53 -22.02 -5.95
N ARG A 24 -12.46 -22.98 -5.90
CA ARG A 24 -12.63 -23.99 -6.95
C ARG A 24 -12.88 -23.33 -8.32
N GLU A 25 -13.85 -22.43 -8.41
CA GLU A 25 -14.20 -21.78 -9.68
C GLU A 25 -13.06 -20.94 -10.23
N THR A 26 -12.34 -20.23 -9.36
CA THR A 26 -11.18 -19.43 -9.76
C THR A 26 -10.06 -20.30 -10.35
N PHE A 27 -9.64 -21.34 -9.62
CA PHE A 27 -8.45 -22.13 -9.97
C PHE A 27 -8.73 -23.21 -11.01
N GLU A 28 -9.86 -23.91 -10.92
CA GLU A 28 -10.16 -25.07 -11.78
C GLU A 28 -10.86 -24.66 -13.08
N ILE A 29 -11.54 -23.50 -13.10
CA ILE A 29 -12.39 -23.10 -14.23
C ILE A 29 -11.89 -21.80 -14.87
N ALA A 30 -11.93 -20.69 -14.14
CA ALA A 30 -11.70 -19.36 -14.69
C ALA A 30 -10.27 -19.19 -15.23
N ARG A 31 -9.25 -19.54 -14.44
CA ARG A 31 -7.84 -19.42 -14.82
C ARG A 31 -7.48 -20.26 -16.06
N PRO A 32 -7.83 -21.56 -16.17
CA PRO A 32 -7.57 -22.34 -17.38
C PRO A 32 -8.28 -21.80 -18.63
N ILE A 33 -9.54 -21.36 -18.50
CA ILE A 33 -10.31 -20.77 -19.62
C ILE A 33 -9.62 -19.50 -20.10
N MET A 34 -9.26 -18.61 -19.17
CA MET A 34 -8.57 -17.37 -19.46
C MET A 34 -7.24 -17.62 -20.17
N ALA A 35 -6.40 -18.51 -19.64
CA ALA A 35 -5.10 -18.83 -20.24
C ALA A 35 -5.27 -19.31 -21.69
N LYS A 36 -6.25 -20.18 -21.94
CA LYS A 36 -6.59 -20.66 -23.29
C LYS A 36 -7.07 -19.53 -24.20
N GLN A 37 -7.82 -18.55 -23.68
CA GLN A 37 -8.26 -17.39 -24.47
C GLN A 37 -7.09 -16.46 -24.81
N LEU A 38 -6.24 -16.12 -23.84
CA LEU A 38 -5.07 -15.24 -24.02
C LEU A 38 -4.02 -15.81 -24.96
N ALA A 39 -3.92 -17.15 -25.06
CA ALA A 39 -3.04 -17.84 -25.98
C ALA A 39 -3.48 -17.76 -27.46
N LYS A 40 -4.72 -17.33 -27.76
CA LYS A 40 -5.21 -17.22 -29.14
C LYS A 40 -4.52 -16.06 -29.86
N PRO A 41 -3.81 -16.30 -30.98
CA PRO A 41 -3.16 -15.23 -31.75
C PRO A 41 -4.15 -14.24 -32.36
N THR A 42 -5.38 -14.69 -32.61
CA THR A 42 -6.47 -13.90 -33.21
C THR A 42 -7.27 -13.07 -32.19
N LEU A 43 -6.91 -13.13 -30.90
CA LEU A 43 -7.61 -12.37 -29.87
C LEU A 43 -7.39 -10.88 -30.08
N SER A 44 -8.49 -10.13 -30.24
CA SER A 44 -8.43 -8.68 -30.42
C SER A 44 -7.75 -7.99 -29.23
N LEU A 45 -7.12 -6.83 -29.48
CA LEU A 45 -6.51 -6.03 -28.42
C LEU A 45 -7.54 -5.63 -27.35
N PHE A 46 -8.76 -5.25 -27.76
CA PHE A 46 -9.84 -4.91 -26.84
C PHE A 46 -10.21 -6.08 -25.93
N SER A 47 -10.44 -7.27 -26.50
CA SER A 47 -10.75 -8.48 -25.72
C SER A 47 -9.60 -8.85 -24.79
N ARG A 48 -8.34 -8.72 -25.24
CA ARG A 48 -7.16 -8.99 -24.43
C ARG A 48 -7.08 -8.04 -23.22
N LYS A 49 -7.34 -6.74 -23.43
CA LYS A 49 -7.40 -5.75 -22.35
C LYS A 49 -8.47 -6.12 -21.31
N ASN A 50 -9.70 -6.41 -21.76
CA ASN A 50 -10.80 -6.74 -20.84
C ASN A 50 -10.52 -8.00 -20.03
N ILE A 51 -9.97 -9.05 -20.66
CA ILE A 51 -9.61 -10.29 -19.96
C ILE A 51 -8.54 -10.04 -18.90
N LEU A 52 -7.49 -9.28 -19.24
CA LEU A 52 -6.41 -8.99 -18.29
C LEU A 52 -6.85 -8.07 -17.15
N ALA A 53 -7.70 -7.08 -17.43
CA ALA A 53 -8.31 -6.23 -16.41
C ALA A 53 -9.17 -7.04 -15.44
N GLY A 54 -10.04 -7.90 -15.97
CA GLY A 54 -10.85 -8.82 -15.17
C GLY A 54 -9.98 -9.74 -14.31
N ASN A 55 -8.92 -10.32 -14.87
CA ASN A 55 -7.99 -11.15 -14.12
C ASN A 55 -7.34 -10.43 -12.95
N ALA A 56 -6.87 -9.20 -13.17
CA ALA A 56 -6.22 -8.42 -12.14
C ALA A 56 -7.19 -8.07 -10.99
N SER A 57 -8.43 -7.72 -11.34
CA SER A 57 -9.50 -7.50 -10.37
C SER A 57 -9.80 -8.77 -9.57
N GLU A 58 -10.04 -9.91 -10.23
CA GLU A 58 -10.38 -11.17 -9.56
C GLU A 58 -9.24 -11.70 -8.70
N THR A 59 -7.99 -11.56 -9.15
CA THR A 59 -6.82 -11.95 -8.33
C THR A 59 -6.73 -11.07 -7.07
N THR A 60 -7.07 -9.77 -7.17
CA THR A 60 -7.15 -8.88 -6.01
C THR A 60 -8.29 -9.27 -5.07
N HIS A 61 -9.47 -9.59 -5.61
CA HIS A 61 -10.62 -10.07 -4.85
C HIS A 61 -10.30 -11.36 -4.10
N LEU A 62 -9.58 -12.30 -4.73
CA LEU A 62 -9.14 -13.54 -4.08
C LEU A 62 -8.26 -13.27 -2.84
N LEU A 63 -7.33 -12.33 -2.95
CA LEU A 63 -6.46 -11.94 -1.84
C LEU A 63 -7.29 -11.40 -0.67
N HIS A 64 -8.26 -10.52 -0.95
CA HIS A 64 -9.17 -9.99 0.06
C HIS A 64 -10.04 -11.10 0.67
N LEU A 65 -10.53 -12.02 -0.16
CA LEU A 65 -11.35 -13.15 0.28
C LEU A 65 -10.58 -14.11 1.18
N ARG A 66 -9.34 -14.46 0.83
CA ARG A 66 -8.45 -15.30 1.65
C ARG A 66 -8.12 -14.66 2.98
N TYR A 67 -7.86 -13.36 2.99
CA TYR A 67 -7.76 -12.61 4.23
C TYR A 67 -9.06 -12.72 5.04
N THR A 68 -10.22 -12.46 4.43
CA THR A 68 -11.53 -12.57 5.11
C THR A 68 -11.80 -13.97 5.65
N ALA A 69 -11.37 -15.02 4.95
CA ALA A 69 -11.50 -16.43 5.32
C ALA A 69 -10.64 -16.87 6.50
N GLY A 70 -9.71 -16.02 6.97
CA GLY A 70 -8.82 -16.42 8.06
C GLY A 70 -7.57 -17.15 7.58
N GLU A 71 -7.16 -17.02 6.32
CA GLU A 71 -5.89 -17.61 5.87
C GLU A 71 -4.69 -16.97 6.62
N PRO A 72 -3.60 -17.72 6.87
CA PRO A 72 -2.39 -17.20 7.49
C PRO A 72 -1.80 -16.02 6.70
N ILE A 73 -1.43 -14.95 7.38
CA ILE A 73 -0.94 -13.70 6.76
C ILE A 73 0.32 -13.95 5.93
N GLU A 74 1.17 -14.88 6.36
CA GLU A 74 2.39 -15.28 5.67
C GLU A 74 2.11 -15.82 4.26
N LYS A 75 1.00 -16.54 4.07
CA LYS A 75 0.56 -17.05 2.77
C LYS A 75 0.14 -15.90 1.84
N LEU A 76 -0.56 -14.91 2.39
CA LEU A 76 -1.07 -13.75 1.64
C LEU A 76 0.07 -12.89 1.05
N ARG A 77 1.25 -12.90 1.69
CA ARG A 77 2.44 -12.21 1.15
C ARG A 77 2.86 -12.75 -0.22
N GLY A 78 2.68 -14.04 -0.49
CA GLY A 78 2.97 -14.66 -1.79
C GLY A 78 1.88 -14.39 -2.82
N ASP A 79 0.62 -14.37 -2.39
CA ASP A 79 -0.51 -14.02 -3.26
C ASP A 79 -0.38 -12.59 -3.84
N LEU A 80 0.22 -11.67 -3.07
CA LEU A 80 0.46 -10.29 -3.53
C LEU A 80 1.38 -10.21 -4.76
N ASP A 81 2.33 -11.13 -4.93
CA ASP A 81 3.16 -11.17 -6.15
C ASP A 81 2.29 -11.40 -7.40
N GLU A 82 1.32 -12.32 -7.29
CA GLU A 82 0.39 -12.63 -8.37
C GLU A 82 -0.54 -11.44 -8.68
N VAL A 83 -1.02 -10.73 -7.65
CA VAL A 83 -1.82 -9.52 -7.83
C VAL A 83 -1.05 -8.47 -8.63
N VAL A 84 0.20 -8.17 -8.25
CA VAL A 84 1.01 -7.16 -8.93
C VAL A 84 1.32 -7.58 -10.36
N GLU A 85 1.68 -8.84 -10.59
CA GLU A 85 1.94 -9.36 -11.94
C GLU A 85 0.71 -9.30 -12.85
N ALA A 86 -0.49 -9.58 -12.32
CA ALA A 86 -1.73 -9.49 -13.08
C ALA A 86 -2.04 -8.04 -13.50
N TRP A 87 -1.88 -7.08 -12.58
CA TRP A 87 -2.05 -5.66 -12.89
C TRP A 87 -1.00 -5.15 -13.88
N GLU A 88 0.26 -5.57 -13.75
CA GLU A 88 1.31 -5.23 -14.71
C GLU A 88 1.04 -5.81 -16.10
N ALA A 89 0.52 -7.04 -16.19
CA ALA A 89 0.15 -7.64 -17.46
C ALA A 89 -0.93 -6.81 -18.17
N PHE A 90 -1.94 -6.35 -17.42
CA PHE A 90 -2.94 -5.43 -17.94
C PHE A 90 -2.31 -4.08 -18.34
N ALA A 91 -1.51 -3.48 -17.48
CA ALA A 91 -0.84 -2.19 -17.71
C ALA A 91 0.04 -2.18 -18.97
N LYS A 92 0.78 -3.27 -19.23
CA LYS A 92 1.60 -3.45 -20.44
C LYS A 92 0.74 -3.37 -21.70
N VAL A 93 -0.39 -4.08 -21.72
CA VAL A 93 -1.29 -4.11 -22.88
C VAL A 93 -2.09 -2.80 -22.99
N ALA A 94 -2.38 -2.14 -21.87
CA ALA A 94 -3.01 -0.84 -21.82
C ALA A 94 -2.10 0.29 -22.34
N GLY A 95 -0.77 0.10 -22.33
CA GLY A 95 0.22 1.11 -22.71
C GLY A 95 0.63 2.04 -21.57
N VAL A 96 0.25 1.71 -20.33
CA VAL A 96 0.60 2.49 -19.13
C VAL A 96 2.05 2.26 -18.74
N ILE A 97 2.55 1.03 -18.85
CA ILE A 97 3.95 0.69 -18.59
C ILE A 97 4.60 0.09 -19.85
N GLY A 98 5.86 0.43 -20.12
CA GLY A 98 6.58 -0.01 -21.32
C GLY A 98 7.53 1.04 -21.88
N ALA A 99 7.83 0.96 -23.18
CA ALA A 99 8.82 1.84 -23.84
C ALA A 99 8.38 3.31 -24.00
N LYS A 100 7.07 3.58 -23.96
CA LYS A 100 6.47 4.92 -23.98
C LYS A 100 5.30 4.96 -23.00
N PRO A 101 5.57 4.92 -21.69
CA PRO A 101 4.53 4.86 -20.68
C PRO A 101 3.73 6.17 -20.66
N ALA A 102 2.41 6.07 -20.57
CA ALA A 102 1.52 7.21 -20.43
C ALA A 102 0.22 6.81 -19.71
N GLY A 103 -0.30 7.73 -18.89
CA GLY A 103 -1.55 7.52 -18.14
C GLY A 103 -1.37 6.68 -16.88
N SER A 104 -2.49 6.17 -16.38
CA SER A 104 -2.58 5.33 -15.17
C SER A 104 -3.57 4.21 -15.41
N ILE A 105 -3.38 3.09 -14.71
CA ILE A 105 -4.41 2.06 -14.56
C ILE A 105 -5.42 2.47 -13.51
N PHE A 106 -4.96 3.00 -12.37
CA PHE A 106 -5.84 3.53 -11.34
C PHE A 106 -5.94 5.04 -11.47
N GLY A 107 -7.17 5.54 -11.58
CA GLY A 107 -7.49 6.96 -11.54
C GLY A 107 -7.91 7.42 -10.15
N PHE A 108 -7.61 8.67 -9.78
CA PHE A 108 -8.02 9.21 -8.47
C PHE A 108 -9.31 10.06 -8.55
N GLY A 109 -9.74 10.43 -9.76
CA GLY A 109 -10.93 11.26 -9.96
C GLY A 109 -12.25 10.57 -9.57
N TYR A 110 -12.33 9.26 -9.77
CA TYR A 110 -13.51 8.47 -9.46
C TYR A 110 -13.24 7.50 -8.32
N ARG A 111 -14.17 7.44 -7.36
CA ARG A 111 -14.02 6.61 -6.14
C ARG A 111 -13.82 5.13 -6.45
N SER A 112 -14.45 4.63 -7.52
CA SER A 112 -14.32 3.24 -7.99
C SER A 112 -12.95 2.89 -8.55
N GLU A 113 -12.16 3.89 -8.96
CA GLU A 113 -10.79 3.71 -9.46
C GLU A 113 -9.76 4.00 -8.36
N TYR A 114 -10.07 4.96 -7.49
CA TYR A 114 -9.22 5.40 -6.39
C TYR A 114 -9.12 4.35 -5.28
N LEU A 115 -10.27 3.85 -4.80
CA LEU A 115 -10.31 2.98 -3.63
C LEU A 115 -9.48 1.69 -3.85
N PRO A 116 -9.56 0.99 -5.00
CA PRO A 116 -8.69 -0.16 -5.26
C PRO A 116 -7.19 0.16 -5.16
N ALA A 117 -6.77 1.36 -5.57
CA ALA A 117 -5.37 1.77 -5.53
C ALA A 117 -4.85 1.91 -4.09
N VAL A 118 -5.56 2.68 -3.25
CA VAL A 118 -5.16 2.89 -1.86
C VAL A 118 -5.29 1.63 -1.03
N LEU A 119 -6.29 0.78 -1.30
CA LEU A 119 -6.41 -0.53 -0.66
C LEU A 119 -5.24 -1.44 -1.01
N LEU A 120 -4.84 -1.50 -2.27
CA LEU A 120 -3.70 -2.32 -2.71
C LEU A 120 -2.38 -1.82 -2.10
N VAL A 121 -2.16 -0.50 -2.06
CA VAL A 121 -1.00 0.10 -1.40
C VAL A 121 -1.00 -0.18 0.10
N GLY A 122 -2.13 0.07 0.78
CA GLY A 122 -2.27 -0.18 2.22
C GLY A 122 -2.02 -1.64 2.59
N LEU A 123 -2.61 -2.56 1.83
CA LEU A 123 -2.40 -4.00 2.03
C LEU A 123 -0.94 -4.40 1.79
N THR A 124 -0.28 -3.83 0.78
CA THR A 124 1.15 -4.07 0.49
C THR A 124 2.04 -3.64 1.65
N ILE A 125 1.76 -2.49 2.25
CA ILE A 125 2.47 -1.96 3.43
C ILE A 125 2.27 -2.88 4.63
N LEU A 126 1.01 -3.22 4.94
CA LEU A 126 0.68 -4.07 6.09
C LEU A 126 1.22 -5.49 5.94
N LEU A 127 1.29 -6.01 4.72
CA LEU A 127 1.93 -7.29 4.43
C LEU A 127 3.45 -7.22 4.44
N ARG A 128 4.07 -6.05 4.68
CA ARG A 128 5.54 -5.85 4.70
C ARG A 128 6.20 -6.33 3.40
N ARG A 129 5.60 -5.91 2.28
CA ARG A 129 6.02 -6.16 0.90
C ARG A 129 6.31 -4.84 0.19
N GLU A 130 7.00 -3.95 0.89
CA GLU A 130 7.34 -2.61 0.40
C GLU A 130 8.22 -2.65 -0.86
N ASP A 131 8.86 -3.80 -1.14
CA ASP A 131 9.55 -4.11 -2.40
C ASP A 131 8.65 -4.03 -3.63
N LEU A 132 7.33 -4.22 -3.47
CA LEU A 132 6.35 -4.15 -4.55
C LEU A 132 5.79 -2.74 -4.76
N LEU A 133 5.98 -1.81 -3.82
CA LEU A 133 5.38 -0.47 -3.89
C LEU A 133 5.80 0.32 -5.14
N PRO A 134 7.07 0.32 -5.61
CA PRO A 134 7.43 1.00 -6.85
C PRO A 134 6.70 0.46 -8.09
N ARG A 135 6.38 -0.84 -8.11
CA ARG A 135 5.65 -1.48 -9.21
C ARG A 135 4.18 -1.08 -9.19
N ILE A 136 3.57 -1.02 -8.01
CA ILE A 136 2.18 -0.57 -7.82
C ILE A 136 2.07 0.93 -8.13
N ASP A 137 3.02 1.74 -7.67
CA ASP A 137 3.06 3.18 -7.89
C ASP A 137 3.17 3.58 -9.37
N ALA A 138 3.87 2.76 -10.17
CA ALA A 138 3.92 2.93 -11.62
C ALA A 138 2.53 2.79 -12.30
N LEU A 139 1.58 2.10 -11.66
CA LEU A 139 0.18 1.99 -12.13
C LEU A 139 -0.63 3.27 -11.88
N CYS A 140 -0.14 4.18 -11.04
CA CYS A 140 -0.78 5.44 -10.65
C CYS A 140 -0.05 6.67 -11.23
N PHE A 141 0.83 6.50 -12.22
CA PHE A 141 1.77 7.53 -12.69
C PHE A 141 1.18 8.92 -12.92
N GLY A 142 0.02 9.02 -13.57
CA GLY A 142 -0.65 10.28 -13.86
C GLY A 142 -1.16 11.06 -12.63
N PHE A 143 -1.10 10.47 -11.43
CA PHE A 143 -1.59 11.05 -10.17
C PHE A 143 -0.50 11.21 -9.10
N HIS A 144 0.77 11.06 -9.47
CA HIS A 144 1.89 11.34 -8.57
C HIS A 144 1.82 12.78 -8.04
N GLY A 145 1.85 12.93 -6.72
CA GLY A 145 1.76 14.22 -6.04
C GLY A 145 0.38 14.87 -6.09
N ALA A 146 -0.68 14.12 -6.40
CA ALA A 146 -2.03 14.68 -6.59
C ALA A 146 -2.99 14.45 -5.42
N ASP A 147 -2.73 13.47 -4.54
CA ASP A 147 -3.63 13.11 -3.44
C ASP A 147 -2.87 12.87 -2.14
N ALA A 148 -3.27 13.57 -1.08
CA ALA A 148 -2.60 13.56 0.21
C ALA A 148 -2.59 12.15 0.85
N ILE A 149 -3.69 11.39 0.81
CA ILE A 149 -3.72 10.04 1.41
C ILE A 149 -2.78 9.10 0.67
N TYR A 150 -2.81 9.14 -0.66
CA TYR A 150 -1.91 8.30 -1.46
C TYR A 150 -0.44 8.63 -1.17
N GLU A 151 -0.10 9.92 -1.12
CA GLU A 151 1.27 10.36 -0.85
C GLU A 151 1.72 10.03 0.58
N GLU A 152 0.85 10.17 1.59
CA GLU A 152 1.14 9.75 2.96
C GLU A 152 1.48 8.25 3.07
N LEU A 153 0.90 7.41 2.21
CA LEU A 153 1.20 5.98 2.15
C LEU A 153 2.53 5.68 1.44
N VAL A 154 2.80 6.33 0.30
CA VAL A 154 3.95 5.94 -0.56
C VAL A 154 5.23 6.72 -0.31
N ALA A 155 5.15 7.96 0.21
CA ALA A 155 6.31 8.82 0.43
C ALA A 155 7.41 8.21 1.33
N PRO A 156 7.10 7.37 2.34
CA PRO A 156 8.15 6.69 3.12
C PRO A 156 9.02 5.72 2.30
N PHE A 157 8.51 5.23 1.16
CA PHE A 157 9.12 4.15 0.38
C PHE A 157 9.60 4.60 -1.00
N ILE A 158 9.07 5.71 -1.52
CA ILE A 158 9.36 6.22 -2.85
C ILE A 158 10.02 7.60 -2.72
N ALA A 159 11.25 7.72 -3.21
CA ALA A 159 11.98 8.98 -3.16
C ALA A 159 11.38 10.04 -4.09
N GLY A 160 11.56 11.32 -3.73
CA GLY A 160 11.10 12.44 -4.55
C GLY A 160 9.62 12.79 -4.37
N ARG A 161 8.94 12.19 -3.39
CA ARG A 161 7.60 12.62 -2.96
C ARG A 161 7.67 13.87 -2.10
N GLY A 162 6.75 14.79 -2.31
CA GLY A 162 6.61 16.04 -1.57
C GLY A 162 5.33 16.06 -0.74
N PHE A 163 5.18 17.08 0.11
CA PHE A 163 3.94 17.32 0.84
C PHE A 163 2.82 17.73 -0.13
N VAL A 164 1.62 17.20 0.10
CA VAL A 164 0.41 17.46 -0.69
C VAL A 164 -0.73 17.80 0.26
N ASP A 165 -1.39 18.94 0.03
CA ASP A 165 -2.50 19.45 0.85
C ASP A 165 -3.87 19.35 0.14
N THR A 166 -3.94 18.53 -0.91
CA THR A 166 -5.17 18.28 -1.69
C THR A 166 -5.48 16.80 -1.75
N TRP A 167 -6.76 16.44 -1.66
CA TRP A 167 -7.24 15.06 -1.78
C TRP A 167 -8.56 14.99 -2.54
N TYR A 168 -8.79 13.89 -3.26
CA TYR A 168 -9.91 13.76 -4.19
C TYR A 168 -11.24 13.47 -3.51
N HIS A 169 -11.20 12.73 -2.40
CA HIS A 169 -12.41 12.24 -1.74
C HIS A 169 -12.43 12.63 -0.27
N ALA A 170 -13.33 13.52 0.14
CA ALA A 170 -13.37 14.04 1.50
C ALA A 170 -13.70 12.97 2.55
N GLU A 171 -14.70 12.12 2.32
CA GLU A 171 -15.06 11.07 3.29
C GLU A 171 -14.45 9.72 2.90
N PRO A 172 -13.80 8.98 3.82
CA PRO A 172 -13.50 9.32 5.22
C PRO A 172 -12.16 10.08 5.40
N TYR A 173 -11.53 10.49 4.32
CA TYR A 173 -10.11 10.84 4.31
C TYR A 173 -9.75 12.19 4.93
N THR A 174 -10.67 13.16 5.00
CA THR A 174 -10.45 14.41 5.73
C THR A 174 -10.16 14.12 7.21
N ALA A 175 -10.99 13.30 7.86
CA ALA A 175 -10.77 12.91 9.26
C ALA A 175 -9.46 12.10 9.43
N ALA A 176 -9.08 11.30 8.43
CA ALA A 176 -7.82 10.57 8.46
C ALA A 176 -6.61 11.52 8.34
N LEU A 177 -6.67 12.55 7.50
CA LEU A 177 -5.62 13.56 7.37
C LEU A 177 -5.53 14.44 8.62
N ASP A 178 -6.67 14.88 9.16
CA ASP A 178 -6.72 15.60 10.44
C ASP A 178 -6.09 14.78 11.58
N ALA A 179 -6.29 13.45 11.57
CA ALA A 179 -5.65 12.54 12.51
C ALA A 179 -4.13 12.46 12.33
N ILE A 180 -3.61 12.59 11.10
CA ILE A 180 -2.17 12.56 10.82
C ILE A 180 -1.53 13.88 11.24
N ASP A 181 -2.22 15.00 11.03
CA ASP A 181 -1.72 16.35 11.28
C ASP A 181 -1.81 16.78 12.76
N SER A 182 -2.61 16.09 13.59
CA SER A 182 -2.72 16.40 15.02
C SER A 182 -1.46 15.99 15.80
N ASP A 183 -1.01 16.88 16.69
CA ASP A 183 0.08 16.66 17.64
C ASP A 183 -0.38 16.00 18.97
N ASP A 184 -1.69 15.81 19.18
CA ASP A 184 -2.25 15.15 20.37
C ASP A 184 -2.58 13.68 20.08
N PRO A 185 -1.85 12.70 20.65
CA PRO A 185 -2.09 11.28 20.40
C PRO A 185 -3.52 10.81 20.67
N ASN A 186 -4.22 11.42 21.64
CA ASN A 186 -5.61 11.07 21.92
C ASN A 186 -6.57 11.62 20.85
N GLU A 187 -6.29 12.80 20.31
CA GLU A 187 -7.02 13.39 19.19
C GLU A 187 -6.76 12.60 17.90
N GLN A 188 -5.49 12.24 17.61
CA GLN A 188 -5.13 11.37 16.48
C GLN A 188 -5.95 10.06 16.48
N SER A 189 -5.99 9.37 17.63
CA SER A 189 -6.76 8.13 17.79
C SER A 189 -8.27 8.34 17.62
N ALA A 190 -8.82 9.47 18.11
CA ALA A 190 -10.23 9.78 18.00
C ALA A 190 -10.67 10.11 16.57
N LEU A 191 -9.89 10.90 15.84
CA LEU A 191 -10.16 11.26 14.43
C LEU A 191 -9.98 10.06 13.50
N MET A 192 -8.97 9.22 13.73
CA MET A 192 -8.79 8.00 12.95
C MET A 192 -9.93 7.00 13.19
N LYS A 193 -10.45 6.91 14.43
CA LYS A 193 -11.66 6.13 14.73
C LYS A 193 -12.85 6.61 13.90
N GLU A 194 -13.05 7.93 13.82
CA GLU A 194 -14.12 8.54 13.04
C GLU A 194 -14.00 8.18 11.55
N ALA A 195 -12.78 8.24 10.98
CA ALA A 195 -12.53 7.81 9.62
C ALA A 195 -12.87 6.31 9.39
N VAL A 196 -12.43 5.44 10.30
CA VAL A 196 -12.71 3.99 10.24
C VAL A 196 -14.20 3.68 10.31
N GLU A 197 -14.94 4.36 11.19
CA GLU A 197 -16.38 4.17 11.34
C GLU A 197 -17.17 4.65 10.13
N ARG A 198 -16.71 5.72 9.45
CA ARG A 198 -17.35 6.23 8.23
C ARG A 198 -16.98 5.47 6.97
N TRP A 199 -15.87 4.73 6.97
CA TRP A 199 -15.32 4.11 5.76
C TRP A 199 -16.34 3.29 4.98
N TYR A 200 -17.16 2.45 5.63
CA TYR A 200 -18.12 1.60 4.92
C TYR A 200 -19.25 2.41 4.28
N ALA A 201 -19.84 3.35 5.03
CA ALA A 201 -20.92 4.21 4.53
C ALA A 201 -20.43 5.18 3.45
N ALA A 202 -19.21 5.69 3.56
CA ALA A 202 -18.58 6.55 2.55
C ALA A 202 -18.34 5.85 1.20
N ASN A 203 -18.53 4.53 1.15
CA ASN A 203 -18.38 3.70 -0.04
C ASN A 203 -19.72 3.07 -0.49
N GLU A 204 -20.87 3.61 -0.06
CA GLU A 204 -22.19 3.01 -0.34
C GLU A 204 -22.57 2.94 -1.82
N GLU A 205 -22.04 3.84 -2.64
CA GLU A 205 -22.28 3.88 -4.10
C GLU A 205 -21.44 2.87 -4.87
N LEU A 206 -20.47 2.20 -4.22
CA LEU A 206 -19.59 1.25 -4.88
C LEU A 206 -20.24 -0.14 -5.01
N PRO A 207 -19.98 -0.87 -6.11
CA PRO A 207 -20.62 -2.17 -6.37
C PRO A 207 -20.40 -3.25 -5.30
N PHE A 208 -19.35 -3.14 -4.48
CA PHE A 208 -19.09 -4.10 -3.40
C PHE A 208 -19.99 -3.87 -2.17
N HIS A 209 -20.62 -2.71 -2.05
CA HIS A 209 -21.36 -2.37 -0.85
C HIS A 209 -22.60 -3.26 -0.72
N GLY A 210 -22.73 -3.92 0.43
CA GLY A 210 -23.89 -4.78 0.71
C GLY A 210 -23.85 -6.17 0.07
N THR A 211 -22.81 -6.54 -0.70
CA THR A 211 -22.76 -7.83 -1.43
C THR A 211 -22.80 -9.06 -0.53
N HIS A 212 -22.54 -8.91 0.76
CA HIS A 212 -22.74 -9.94 1.79
C HIS A 212 -24.20 -10.42 1.90
N LYS A 213 -25.16 -9.64 1.40
CA LYS A 213 -26.59 -9.96 1.38
C LYS A 213 -27.00 -10.74 0.12
N ASP A 214 -26.14 -10.75 -0.89
CA ASP A 214 -26.40 -11.34 -2.20
C ASP A 214 -25.63 -12.66 -2.38
N ILE A 215 -25.25 -13.30 -1.26
CA ILE A 215 -24.70 -14.66 -1.29
C ILE A 215 -25.87 -15.63 -1.41
N ASP A 216 -25.91 -16.39 -2.49
CA ASP A 216 -26.96 -17.39 -2.71
C ASP A 216 -26.68 -18.73 -2.00
N ASP A 217 -27.68 -19.63 -2.05
CA ASP A 217 -27.63 -20.94 -1.40
C ASP A 217 -26.57 -21.87 -2.01
N GLU A 218 -26.08 -21.59 -3.23
CA GLU A 218 -25.02 -22.34 -3.92
C GLU A 218 -23.62 -21.78 -3.59
N GLY A 219 -23.55 -20.69 -2.85
CA GLY A 219 -22.30 -20.04 -2.45
C GLY A 219 -21.73 -19.12 -3.53
N HIS A 220 -22.55 -18.58 -4.42
CA HIS A 220 -22.17 -17.53 -5.37
C HIS A 220 -22.51 -16.14 -4.83
N GLY A 221 -21.70 -15.14 -5.21
CA GLY A 221 -21.88 -13.75 -4.76
C GLY A 221 -20.59 -12.93 -4.88
N GLY A 222 -20.67 -11.65 -4.52
CA GLY A 222 -19.58 -10.67 -4.70
C GLY A 222 -18.94 -10.18 -3.40
N TYR A 223 -18.93 -11.00 -2.33
CA TYR A 223 -18.43 -10.60 -1.02
C TYR A 223 -17.01 -11.10 -0.75
N PHE A 224 -16.07 -10.15 -0.66
CA PHE A 224 -14.64 -10.42 -0.43
C PHE A 224 -14.11 -9.86 0.89
N GLY A 225 -15.03 -9.39 1.74
CA GLY A 225 -14.73 -8.65 2.96
C GLY A 225 -14.78 -7.13 2.78
N TYR A 226 -14.97 -6.44 3.91
CA TYR A 226 -14.99 -4.98 3.98
C TYR A 226 -13.80 -4.51 4.81
N TRP A 227 -12.78 -3.95 4.18
CA TRP A 227 -11.51 -3.67 4.85
C TRP A 227 -10.96 -2.30 4.48
N CYS A 228 -10.70 -1.45 5.47
CA CYS A 228 -10.00 -0.18 5.30
C CYS A 228 -8.48 -0.36 5.43
N PHE A 229 -7.87 -1.13 4.52
CA PHE A 229 -6.44 -1.43 4.54
C PHE A 229 -5.56 -0.17 4.50
N GLU A 230 -6.00 0.85 3.78
CA GLU A 230 -5.31 2.13 3.66
C GLU A 230 -5.29 2.89 4.99
N LEU A 231 -6.41 2.92 5.72
CA LEU A 231 -6.48 3.58 7.03
C LEU A 231 -5.64 2.84 8.08
N ALA A 232 -5.69 1.51 8.06
CA ALA A 232 -4.85 0.68 8.92
C ALA A 232 -3.35 0.82 8.61
N ALA A 233 -2.97 0.96 7.33
CA ALA A 233 -1.60 1.25 6.95
C ALA A 233 -1.14 2.62 7.45
N LEU A 234 -2.00 3.64 7.41
CA LEU A 234 -1.71 4.95 8.02
C LEU A 234 -1.51 4.83 9.53
N CYS A 235 -2.35 4.08 10.25
CA CYS A 235 -2.14 3.80 11.67
C CYS A 235 -0.78 3.16 11.96
N TYR A 236 -0.38 2.20 11.12
CA TYR A 236 0.92 1.55 11.23
C TYR A 236 2.07 2.54 10.99
N LEU A 237 2.04 3.28 9.88
CA LEU A 237 3.12 4.19 9.49
C LEU A 237 3.30 5.37 10.46
N LYS A 238 2.19 5.91 10.96
CA LYS A 238 2.17 7.08 11.85
C LYS A 238 2.15 6.72 13.32
N ASN A 239 2.16 5.44 13.64
CA ASN A 239 2.08 4.92 15.01
C ASN A 239 0.87 5.46 15.79
N ILE A 240 -0.29 5.55 15.12
CA ILE A 240 -1.55 5.96 15.75
C ILE A 240 -2.05 4.82 16.65
N ASP A 241 -2.48 5.16 17.87
CA ASP A 241 -3.09 4.19 18.78
C ASP A 241 -4.47 3.77 18.26
N ASP A 242 -4.59 2.48 17.91
CA ASP A 242 -5.80 1.87 17.40
C ASP A 242 -6.65 1.18 18.48
N SER A 243 -6.25 1.24 19.75
CA SER A 243 -6.92 0.56 20.86
C SER A 243 -8.43 0.79 20.91
N ARG A 244 -8.88 2.02 20.61
CA ARG A 244 -10.29 2.46 20.67
C ARG A 244 -11.17 1.93 19.55
N PHE A 245 -10.59 1.49 18.43
CA PHE A 245 -11.33 1.09 17.23
C PHE A 245 -10.83 -0.21 16.59
N ARG A 246 -9.83 -0.87 17.19
CA ARG A 246 -9.25 -2.12 16.67
C ARG A 246 -10.28 -3.24 16.44
N ASN A 247 -11.38 -3.23 17.19
CA ASN A 247 -12.45 -4.22 17.04
C ASN A 247 -13.56 -3.80 16.08
N HIS A 248 -13.42 -2.66 15.40
CA HIS A 248 -14.34 -2.25 14.35
C HIS A 248 -14.29 -3.26 13.19
N LEU A 249 -15.45 -3.62 12.64
CA LEU A 249 -15.59 -4.72 11.68
C LEU A 249 -14.70 -4.56 10.45
N THR A 250 -14.54 -3.32 9.98
CA THR A 250 -13.74 -3.01 8.78
C THR A 250 -12.26 -2.81 9.04
N TYR A 251 -11.83 -2.77 10.30
CA TYR A 251 -10.44 -2.50 10.66
C TYR A 251 -9.63 -3.80 10.73
N PRO A 252 -8.61 -3.97 9.88
CA PRO A 252 -7.82 -5.20 9.77
C PRO A 252 -6.74 -5.30 10.87
N LYS A 253 -7.15 -5.42 12.14
CA LYS A 253 -6.24 -5.36 13.31
C LYS A 253 -5.07 -6.34 13.27
N ASP A 254 -5.28 -7.54 12.77
CA ASP A 254 -4.25 -8.59 12.74
C ASP A 254 -3.20 -8.34 11.66
N LEU A 255 -3.54 -7.64 10.56
CA LEU A 255 -2.56 -7.12 9.62
C LEU A 255 -1.70 -6.02 10.23
N VAL A 256 -2.28 -5.15 11.07
CA VAL A 256 -1.53 -4.13 11.81
C VAL A 256 -0.60 -4.77 12.84
N ASP A 257 -1.12 -5.72 13.63
CA ASP A 257 -0.33 -6.48 14.61
C ASP A 257 0.81 -7.24 13.91
N PHE A 258 0.53 -7.87 12.76
CA PHE A 258 1.55 -8.51 11.92
C PHE A 258 2.61 -7.52 11.45
N ALA A 259 2.22 -6.38 10.87
CA ALA A 259 3.16 -5.38 10.36
C ALA A 259 4.11 -4.86 11.45
N ARG A 260 3.59 -4.64 12.67
CA ARG A 260 4.34 -4.22 13.87
C ARG A 260 5.28 -5.32 14.38
N ALA A 261 4.86 -6.58 14.35
CA ALA A 261 5.65 -7.71 14.84
C ALA A 261 6.65 -8.27 13.82
N TYR A 262 6.42 -8.02 12.53
CA TYR A 262 7.17 -8.63 11.45
C TYR A 262 8.66 -8.24 11.48
N GLN A 263 9.49 -9.26 11.67
CA GLN A 263 10.93 -9.19 11.51
C GLN A 263 11.27 -9.62 10.09
N ALA A 264 11.99 -8.78 9.35
CA ALA A 264 12.35 -9.07 7.96
C ALA A 264 13.04 -10.43 7.85
N GLU A 265 12.52 -11.30 6.97
CA GLU A 265 13.18 -12.55 6.63
C GLU A 265 14.60 -12.27 6.10
N PRO A 266 15.64 -12.95 6.60
CA PRO A 266 17.03 -12.72 6.17
C PRO A 266 17.22 -12.83 4.66
N ASP A 267 16.46 -13.73 4.00
CA ASP A 267 16.58 -14.08 2.58
C ASP A 267 15.79 -13.16 1.63
N ARG A 268 14.91 -12.30 2.14
CA ARG A 268 14.20 -11.27 1.36
C ARG A 268 14.75 -9.86 1.59
N ARG A 269 15.85 -9.71 2.35
CA ARG A 269 16.67 -8.51 2.16
C ARG A 269 17.06 -8.49 0.69
N PRO A 270 16.86 -7.38 -0.05
CA PRO A 270 17.45 -7.27 -1.37
C PRO A 270 18.92 -7.64 -1.22
N PRO A 271 19.47 -8.53 -2.08
CA PRO A 271 20.89 -8.85 -2.02
C PRO A 271 21.64 -7.51 -2.01
N PRO A 272 22.71 -7.36 -1.21
CA PRO A 272 23.53 -6.16 -1.29
C PRO A 272 23.87 -5.97 -2.76
N ALA A 273 23.40 -4.86 -3.34
CA ALA A 273 23.39 -4.66 -4.78
C ALA A 273 24.78 -4.96 -5.33
N SER A 274 24.93 -6.09 -6.00
CA SER A 274 26.19 -6.45 -6.64
C SER A 274 26.31 -5.58 -7.87
N GLY A 275 27.19 -4.58 -7.81
CA GLY A 275 27.74 -3.95 -9.01
C GLY A 275 26.90 -2.83 -9.63
N ALA A 276 26.42 -1.88 -8.83
CA ALA A 276 26.37 -0.49 -9.26
C ALA A 276 26.62 0.36 -8.01
N ALA A 277 27.67 1.18 -8.02
CA ALA A 277 28.10 1.96 -6.87
C ALA A 277 26.93 2.80 -6.33
N ALA A 278 26.30 2.32 -5.26
CA ALA A 278 25.51 3.15 -4.38
C ALA A 278 26.47 4.24 -3.89
N LEU A 279 26.24 5.49 -4.34
CA LEU A 279 26.81 6.63 -3.65
C LEU A 279 26.25 6.56 -2.23
N GLN A 280 27.03 5.99 -1.30
CA GLN A 280 26.89 6.29 0.11
C GLN A 280 27.03 7.81 0.23
N VAL A 281 25.89 8.49 0.35
CA VAL A 281 25.88 9.89 0.73
C VAL A 281 26.41 9.92 2.15
N LEU A 282 27.69 10.27 2.30
CA LEU A 282 28.32 10.42 3.60
C LEU A 282 27.50 11.43 4.41
N SER A 283 27.13 11.07 5.64
CA SER A 283 26.36 11.94 6.53
C SER A 283 27.01 12.04 7.91
N ALA A 284 26.74 13.13 8.63
CA ALA A 284 27.21 13.34 10.00
C ALA A 284 26.28 14.29 10.78
N ARG A 285 26.10 14.03 12.08
CA ARG A 285 25.27 14.86 12.96
C ARG A 285 26.07 15.99 13.62
N PRO A 286 25.44 17.10 14.01
CA PRO A 286 26.13 18.12 14.78
C PRO A 286 26.75 17.56 16.06
N GLY A 287 28.03 17.87 16.28
CA GLY A 287 28.85 17.31 17.37
C GLY A 287 29.68 16.07 17.01
N GLU A 288 29.42 15.42 15.88
CA GLU A 288 30.25 14.31 15.37
C GLU A 288 31.44 14.85 14.56
N PRO A 289 32.57 14.12 14.49
CA PRO A 289 33.68 14.49 13.62
C PRO A 289 33.30 14.30 12.14
N CYS A 290 33.71 15.24 11.29
CA CYS A 290 33.46 15.22 9.87
C CYS A 290 34.12 13.98 9.23
N PRO A 291 33.35 13.08 8.59
CA PRO A 291 33.89 11.85 8.01
C PRO A 291 34.86 12.08 6.85
N ARG A 292 34.72 13.20 6.13
CA ARG A 292 35.47 13.49 4.90
C ARG A 292 35.54 14.98 4.60
N GLU A 293 36.71 15.44 4.20
CA GLU A 293 36.89 16.83 3.73
C GLU A 293 36.05 17.12 2.47
N GLY A 294 35.38 18.27 2.46
CA GLY A 294 34.65 18.79 1.30
C GLY A 294 33.45 19.64 1.70
N VAL A 295 32.50 19.82 0.77
CA VAL A 295 31.26 20.57 0.96
C VAL A 295 30.17 19.66 1.52
N TRP A 296 29.48 20.15 2.53
CA TRP A 296 28.38 19.49 3.24
C TRP A 296 27.16 20.38 3.27
N PHE A 297 25.96 19.81 3.22
CA PHE A 297 24.70 20.56 3.28
C PHE A 297 23.72 19.97 4.30
N ALA A 298 22.91 20.82 4.92
CA ALA A 298 21.91 20.41 5.92
C ALA A 298 20.50 20.89 5.53
N ILE A 299 19.61 19.93 5.24
CA ILE A 299 18.22 20.17 4.83
C ILE A 299 17.45 20.93 5.92
N HIS A 300 17.53 20.46 7.17
CA HIS A 300 16.86 21.06 8.32
C HIS A 300 17.52 22.35 8.83
N LEU A 301 18.51 22.88 8.10
CA LEU A 301 19.04 24.23 8.25
C LEU A 301 18.79 25.06 6.98
N ARG A 302 17.63 24.86 6.34
CA ARG A 302 17.21 25.53 5.09
C ARG A 302 18.22 25.34 3.95
N GLY A 303 18.78 24.14 3.84
CA GLY A 303 19.75 23.81 2.79
C GLY A 303 21.11 24.49 2.94
N LYS A 304 21.47 24.95 4.16
CA LYS A 304 22.77 25.60 4.41
C LYS A 304 23.93 24.69 3.99
N GLU A 305 24.92 25.28 3.31
CA GLU A 305 26.15 24.62 2.89
C GLU A 305 27.36 25.11 3.70
N ILE A 306 28.27 24.19 4.02
CA ILE A 306 29.53 24.47 4.71
C ILE A 306 30.65 23.65 4.06
N ARG A 307 31.89 24.10 4.21
CA ARG A 307 33.07 23.32 3.84
C ARG A 307 33.79 22.89 5.11
N MET A 308 34.03 21.59 5.25
CA MET A 308 34.58 20.96 6.45
C MET A 308 35.86 20.21 6.09
N ARG A 309 36.82 20.15 7.01
CA ARG A 309 37.96 19.22 6.92
C ARG A 309 37.65 17.93 7.65
N GLN A 310 38.26 16.83 7.20
CA GLN A 310 38.10 15.54 7.88
C GLN A 310 38.51 15.64 9.35
N GLY A 311 37.66 15.17 10.26
CA GLY A 311 37.88 15.20 11.70
C GLY A 311 37.35 16.46 12.41
N GLU A 312 36.99 17.53 11.70
CA GLU A 312 36.39 18.72 12.32
C GLU A 312 34.97 18.43 12.83
N THR A 313 34.61 18.94 14.00
CA THR A 313 33.28 18.73 14.58
C THR A 313 32.20 19.41 13.75
N MET A 314 31.18 18.66 13.33
CA MET A 314 30.07 19.17 12.53
C MET A 314 29.26 20.23 13.30
N PRO A 315 29.02 21.41 12.71
CA PRO A 315 28.43 22.54 13.43
C PRO A 315 26.89 22.49 13.45
N GLY A 316 26.30 23.30 14.34
CA GLY A 316 24.86 23.55 14.39
C GLY A 316 24.15 22.90 15.59
N PRO A 317 22.88 23.26 15.82
CA PRO A 317 22.07 22.64 16.86
C PRO A 317 21.66 21.21 16.44
N LYS A 318 21.43 20.32 17.42
CA LYS A 318 20.93 18.96 17.14
C LYS A 318 19.55 18.95 16.47
N ILE A 319 18.76 20.01 16.67
CA ILE A 319 17.42 20.21 16.10
C ILE A 319 17.37 21.58 15.43
N GLY A 320 16.93 21.62 14.16
CA GLY A 320 16.73 22.83 13.37
C GLY A 320 15.25 23.16 13.20
N PRO A 321 14.91 24.20 12.41
CA PRO A 321 13.52 24.67 12.25
C PRO A 321 12.52 23.65 11.69
N SER A 322 12.98 22.56 11.07
CA SER A 322 12.13 21.54 10.45
C SER A 322 12.50 20.10 10.84
N GLY A 323 13.21 19.90 11.95
CA GLY A 323 13.57 18.56 12.46
C GLY A 323 15.05 18.39 12.83
N ALA A 324 15.45 17.14 13.08
CA ALA A 324 16.80 16.80 13.50
C ALA A 324 17.84 17.15 12.42
N VAL A 325 18.90 17.87 12.79
CA VAL A 325 19.91 18.30 11.82
C VAL A 325 20.84 17.15 11.49
N THR A 326 20.96 16.86 10.20
CA THR A 326 21.98 15.97 9.63
C THR A 326 22.63 16.68 8.46
N TRP A 327 23.96 16.64 8.41
CA TRP A 327 24.75 17.13 7.28
C TRP A 327 25.02 16.01 6.31
N TYR A 328 24.92 16.28 5.01
CA TYR A 328 25.13 15.34 3.92
C TYR A 328 26.27 15.85 3.03
N PHE A 329 27.18 14.97 2.63
CA PHE A 329 28.31 15.29 1.77
C PHE A 329 27.84 15.56 0.35
N LYS A 330 28.18 16.73 -0.16
CA LYS A 330 27.83 17.20 -1.51
C LYS A 330 28.95 16.91 -2.52
N GLY A 331 30.20 16.98 -2.09
CA GLY A 331 31.37 16.80 -2.95
C GLY A 331 32.65 17.38 -2.35
N PRO A 332 33.83 17.11 -2.95
CA PRO A 332 35.12 17.58 -2.44
C PRO A 332 35.30 19.10 -2.48
#